data_AF-A0A128FDN8-F1
#
_entry.id   AF-A0A128FDN8-F1
#
_cell.length_a   1.000
_cell.length_b   1.000
_cell.length_c   1.000
_cell.angle_alpha   90.00
_cell.angle_beta   90.00
_cell.angle_gamma   90.00
#
_symmetry.space_group_name_H-M   'P 1'
#
loop_
_entity.id
_entity.type
_entity.pdbx_description
1 polymer ?
#
loop_
_entity_poly.entity_id
_entity_poly.type
_entity_poly.pdbx_seq_one_letter_code
_entity_poly.pdbx_strand_id
1 'polypeptide(L)'
;MATPSRRTFNNFLILGILAFITLINLPTYLRSQLEESEAEQLVEQVLPDGIIALMPSDVEVKALRFPKFTLTNAMPWQTDRKLSISATELANRWINLSGTEIDTDTYDKLKPGLRDPATLVVDRGESVEPLRLTYYQLPQFWLIQNWENRWLAVSVDPNYLFPFANQN
;
A
#
# COMPACT_ATOMS: atom_id res chain seq x y z
N MET A 1 -37.58 -52.54 -24.13
CA MET A 1 -37.83 -51.65 -22.97
C MET A 1 -37.03 -52.20 -21.79
N ALA A 2 -35.85 -51.64 -21.53
CA ALA A 2 -34.98 -52.11 -20.45
C ALA A 2 -35.25 -51.25 -19.21
N THR A 3 -35.72 -51.88 -18.13
CA THR A 3 -35.90 -51.21 -16.84
C THR A 3 -34.53 -50.91 -16.24
N PRO A 4 -34.25 -49.65 -15.83
CA PRO A 4 -32.96 -49.32 -15.26
C PRO A 4 -32.76 -50.07 -13.94
N SER A 5 -31.62 -50.76 -13.82
CA SER A 5 -31.23 -51.50 -12.62
C SER A 5 -31.16 -50.56 -11.41
N ARG A 6 -31.69 -50.99 -10.25
CA ARG A 6 -31.77 -50.20 -9.01
C ARG A 6 -30.41 -49.59 -8.59
N ARG A 7 -29.29 -50.21 -8.99
CA ARG A 7 -27.93 -49.73 -8.71
C ARG A 7 -27.53 -48.49 -9.53
N THR A 8 -27.90 -48.42 -10.81
CA THR A 8 -27.66 -47.23 -11.64
C THR A 8 -28.54 -46.06 -11.21
N PHE A 9 -29.77 -46.34 -10.75
CA PHE A 9 -30.65 -45.30 -10.22
C PHE A 9 -30.11 -44.71 -8.91
N ASN A 10 -29.54 -45.52 -8.02
CA ASN A 10 -28.90 -45.02 -6.79
C ASN A 10 -27.67 -44.15 -7.09
N ASN A 11 -26.83 -44.52 -8.06
CA ASN A 11 -25.71 -43.67 -8.47
C ASN A 11 -26.18 -42.34 -9.07
N PHE A 12 -27.26 -42.35 -9.85
CA PHE A 12 -27.84 -41.13 -10.40
C PHE A 12 -28.46 -40.25 -9.32
N LEU A 13 -29.07 -40.86 -8.31
CA LEU A 13 -29.65 -40.18 -7.15
C LEU A 13 -28.56 -39.57 -6.25
N ILE A 14 -27.44 -40.27 -6.04
CA ILE A 14 -26.26 -39.75 -5.33
C ILE A 14 -25.61 -38.60 -6.12
N LEU A 15 -25.46 -38.75 -7.45
CA LEU A 15 -24.89 -37.70 -8.31
C LEU A 15 -25.78 -36.45 -8.32
N GLY A 16 -27.10 -36.62 -8.35
CA GLY A 16 -28.08 -35.54 -8.26
C GLY A 16 -28.04 -34.82 -6.91
N ILE A 17 -27.91 -35.56 -5.80
CA ILE A 17 -27.76 -34.97 -4.46
C ILE A 17 -26.44 -34.21 -4.34
N LEU A 18 -25.32 -34.76 -4.83
CA LEU A 18 -24.03 -34.08 -4.85
C LEU A 18 -24.10 -32.79 -5.67
N ALA A 19 -24.64 -32.84 -6.88
CA ALA A 19 -24.81 -31.67 -7.73
C ALA A 19 -25.71 -30.61 -7.09
N PHE A 20 -26.78 -31.02 -6.39
CA PHE A 20 -27.69 -30.13 -5.68
C PHE A 20 -27.04 -29.47 -4.46
N ILE A 21 -26.26 -30.22 -3.66
CA ILE A 21 -25.47 -29.67 -2.55
C ILE A 21 -24.43 -28.67 -3.06
N THR A 22 -23.76 -28.99 -4.18
CA THR A 22 -22.82 -28.06 -4.83
C THR A 22 -23.55 -26.82 -5.33
N LEU A 23 -24.71 -26.93 -5.98
CA LEU A 23 -25.45 -25.78 -6.50
C LEU A 23 -25.98 -24.86 -5.39
N ILE A 24 -26.43 -25.42 -4.27
CA ILE A 24 -26.88 -24.66 -3.09
C ILE A 24 -25.71 -23.93 -2.42
N ASN A 25 -24.52 -24.53 -2.38
CA ASN A 25 -23.34 -23.92 -1.74
C ASN A 25 -22.45 -23.14 -2.72
N LEU A 26 -22.66 -23.24 -4.04
CA LEU A 26 -21.87 -22.51 -5.03
C LEU A 26 -21.91 -20.99 -4.82
N PRO A 27 -23.05 -20.35 -4.51
CA PRO A 27 -23.05 -18.91 -4.23
C PRO A 27 -22.29 -18.55 -2.94
N THR A 28 -22.20 -19.43 -1.95
CA THR A 28 -21.37 -19.20 -0.75
C THR A 28 -19.88 -19.41 -1.01
N TYR A 29 -19.49 -20.36 -1.87
CA TYR A 29 -18.08 -20.55 -2.28
C TYR A 29 -17.60 -19.47 -3.26
N LEU A 30 -18.47 -18.97 -4.15
CA LEU A 30 -18.15 -17.82 -4.99
C LEU A 30 -18.05 -16.53 -4.16
N ARG A 31 -18.90 -16.37 -3.13
CA ARG A 31 -18.75 -15.30 -2.15
C ARG A 31 -17.47 -15.44 -1.34
N SER A 32 -17.05 -16.63 -0.91
CA SER A 32 -15.79 -16.76 -0.16
C SER A 32 -14.56 -16.43 -1.01
N GLN A 33 -14.56 -16.70 -2.32
CA GLN A 33 -13.47 -16.31 -3.22
C GLN A 33 -13.50 -14.82 -3.57
N LEU A 34 -14.68 -14.21 -3.65
CA LEU A 34 -14.83 -12.77 -3.72
C LEU A 34 -14.44 -12.10 -2.39
N GLU A 35 -14.74 -12.71 -1.25
CA GLU A 35 -14.39 -12.25 0.11
C GLU A 35 -12.93 -12.55 0.46
N GLU A 36 -12.26 -13.54 -0.14
CA GLU A 36 -10.81 -13.76 0.01
C GLU A 36 -10.04 -12.83 -0.94
N SER A 37 -10.62 -12.50 -2.11
CA SER A 37 -10.15 -11.39 -2.95
C SER A 37 -10.47 -10.01 -2.36
N GLU A 38 -11.57 -9.84 -1.63
CA GLU A 38 -11.95 -8.59 -0.93
C GLU A 38 -11.36 -8.50 0.48
N ALA A 39 -10.98 -9.60 1.11
CA ALA A 39 -10.16 -9.59 2.34
C ALA A 39 -8.71 -9.23 2.03
N GLU A 40 -8.25 -9.44 0.79
CA GLU A 40 -6.98 -8.93 0.31
C GLU A 40 -7.09 -7.59 -0.45
N GLN A 41 -8.29 -7.12 -0.82
CA GLN A 41 -8.45 -5.88 -1.63
C GLN A 41 -9.48 -4.84 -1.13
N LEU A 42 -10.11 -5.05 0.03
CA LEU A 42 -10.89 -4.04 0.76
C LEU A 42 -10.57 -4.08 2.26
N VAL A 43 -9.28 -4.24 2.60
CA VAL A 43 -8.76 -3.38 3.66
C VAL A 43 -8.73 -1.97 3.05
N GLU A 44 -9.91 -1.34 2.95
CA GLU A 44 -9.99 0.07 3.24
C GLU A 44 -9.28 0.16 4.58
N GLN A 45 -8.01 0.56 4.55
CA GLN A 45 -7.24 0.75 5.75
C GLN A 45 -8.04 1.81 6.49
N VAL A 46 -8.94 1.36 7.37
CA VAL A 46 -9.58 2.17 8.37
C VAL A 46 -8.43 2.51 9.29
N LEU A 47 -7.61 3.46 8.81
CA LEU A 47 -6.55 4.07 9.55
C LEU A 47 -7.26 4.58 10.81
N PRO A 48 -6.78 4.21 12.00
CA PRO A 48 -7.33 4.70 13.25
C PRO A 48 -7.57 6.20 13.18
N ASP A 49 -8.61 6.70 13.85
CA ASP A 49 -8.90 8.13 13.86
C ASP A 49 -7.63 8.95 14.15
N GLY A 50 -7.34 9.89 13.24
CA GLY A 50 -6.14 10.72 13.29
C GLY A 50 -4.89 10.10 12.65
N ILE A 51 -4.98 8.97 11.94
CA ILE A 51 -3.91 8.45 11.08
C ILE A 51 -4.29 8.67 9.61
N ILE A 52 -3.36 9.21 8.83
CA ILE A 52 -3.54 9.50 7.41
C ILE A 52 -2.40 8.89 6.59
N ALA A 53 -2.72 8.48 5.36
CA ALA A 53 -1.74 7.95 4.43
C ALA A 53 -0.90 9.07 3.78
N LEU A 54 0.27 8.71 3.29
CA LEU A 54 1.17 9.59 2.54
C LEU A 54 0.78 9.71 1.05
N MET A 55 0.24 8.64 0.47
CA MET A 55 -0.19 8.59 -0.94
C MET A 55 -1.56 7.91 -1.08
N PRO A 56 -2.29 8.14 -2.20
CA PRO A 56 -3.51 7.40 -2.51
C PRO A 56 -3.25 5.89 -2.60
N SER A 57 -4.22 5.06 -2.21
CA SER A 57 -4.07 3.59 -2.25
C SER A 57 -4.00 3.01 -3.68
N ASP A 58 -4.54 3.72 -4.66
CA ASP A 58 -4.62 3.34 -6.07
C ASP A 58 -3.50 3.97 -6.94
N VAL A 59 -2.50 4.57 -6.31
CA VAL A 59 -1.46 5.31 -7.04
C VAL A 59 -0.52 4.36 -7.78
N GLU A 60 -0.45 4.49 -9.12
CA GLU A 60 0.55 3.79 -9.92
C GLU A 60 1.88 4.56 -9.89
N VAL A 61 2.83 4.11 -9.06
CA VAL A 61 4.14 4.75 -8.94
C VAL A 61 5.14 4.18 -9.97
N LYS A 62 5.63 5.04 -10.86
CA LYS A 62 6.71 4.72 -11.82
C LYS A 62 8.09 5.04 -11.25
N ALA A 63 8.23 6.10 -10.48
CA ALA A 63 9.47 6.44 -9.79
C ALA A 63 9.23 7.30 -8.55
N LEU A 64 10.11 7.18 -7.57
CA LEU A 64 10.22 8.06 -6.41
C LEU A 64 11.54 8.83 -6.53
N ARG A 65 11.46 10.12 -6.84
CA ARG A 65 12.63 10.99 -7.04
C ARG A 65 12.85 11.82 -5.79
N PHE A 66 13.89 11.50 -5.04
CA PHE A 66 14.35 12.27 -3.89
C PHE A 66 15.42 13.28 -4.33
N PRO A 67 15.74 14.29 -3.50
CA PRO A 67 16.78 15.27 -3.87
C PRO A 67 18.17 14.67 -4.10
N LYS A 68 18.47 13.51 -3.50
CA LYS A 68 19.82 12.90 -3.51
C LYS A 68 19.89 11.53 -4.20
N PHE A 69 18.75 10.94 -4.55
CA PHE A 69 18.69 9.61 -5.15
C PHE A 69 17.31 9.39 -5.76
N THR A 70 17.18 8.40 -6.63
CA THR A 70 15.93 8.00 -7.25
C THR A 70 15.68 6.52 -7.02
N LEU A 71 14.41 6.16 -6.87
CA LEU A 71 13.92 4.78 -6.97
C LEU A 71 13.09 4.68 -8.24
N THR A 72 13.42 3.75 -9.12
CA THR A 72 12.68 3.52 -10.37
C THR A 72 11.99 2.18 -10.30
N ASN A 73 10.71 2.15 -10.67
CA ASN A 73 9.92 0.93 -10.73
C ASN A 73 10.37 0.12 -11.95
N ALA A 74 11.32 -0.79 -11.69
CA ALA A 74 11.73 -1.87 -12.58
C ALA A 74 11.46 -3.19 -11.86
N MET A 75 11.67 -4.33 -12.52
CA MET A 75 11.62 -5.64 -11.88
C MET A 75 13.04 -6.17 -11.66
N PRO A 76 13.63 -6.09 -10.44
CA PRO A 76 13.15 -5.40 -9.22
C PRO A 76 13.38 -3.88 -9.25
N TRP A 77 12.84 -3.15 -8.27
CA TRP A 77 13.07 -1.71 -8.16
C TRP A 77 14.56 -1.41 -8.15
N GLN A 78 14.94 -0.32 -8.82
CA GLN A 78 16.33 0.09 -8.96
C GLN A 78 16.58 1.43 -8.29
N THR A 79 17.82 1.66 -7.90
CA THR A 79 18.27 2.91 -7.31
C THR A 79 19.64 3.30 -7.85
N ASP A 80 19.89 4.60 -7.92
CA ASP A 80 21.17 5.21 -8.26
C ASP A 80 22.12 5.34 -7.06
N ARG A 81 21.66 5.00 -5.85
CA ARG A 81 22.44 5.12 -4.60
C ARG A 81 22.52 3.80 -3.86
N LYS A 82 23.69 3.51 -3.26
CA LYS A 82 23.86 2.31 -2.44
C LYS A 82 23.02 2.40 -1.15
N LEU A 83 22.12 1.43 -0.98
CA LEU A 83 21.26 1.26 0.19
C LEU A 83 21.75 0.09 1.05
N SER A 84 21.42 0.09 2.34
CA SER A 84 21.63 -1.05 3.23
C SER A 84 20.52 -2.11 3.13
N ILE A 85 19.40 -1.77 2.49
CA ILE A 85 18.28 -2.66 2.18
C ILE A 85 18.02 -2.70 0.67
N SER A 86 17.08 -3.55 0.23
CA SER A 86 16.67 -3.56 -1.17
C SER A 86 15.93 -2.29 -1.57
N ALA A 87 16.08 -1.85 -2.83
CA ALA A 87 15.35 -0.70 -3.35
C ALA A 87 13.83 -0.94 -3.37
N THR A 88 13.39 -2.18 -3.61
CA THR A 88 11.97 -2.57 -3.55
C THR A 88 11.41 -2.38 -2.14
N GLU A 89 12.15 -2.80 -1.13
CA GLU A 89 11.74 -2.62 0.27
C GLU A 89 11.64 -1.13 0.61
N LEU A 90 12.62 -0.31 0.21
CA LEU A 90 12.57 1.13 0.44
C LEU A 90 11.37 1.78 -0.28
N ALA A 91 11.12 1.41 -1.54
CA ALA A 91 9.97 1.92 -2.28
C ALA A 91 8.66 1.56 -1.58
N ASN A 92 8.49 0.32 -1.16
CA ASN A 92 7.30 -0.14 -0.43
C ASN A 92 7.11 0.60 0.90
N ARG A 93 8.19 0.91 1.63
CA ARG A 93 8.10 1.70 2.88
C ARG A 93 7.55 3.10 2.63
N TRP A 94 7.96 3.75 1.54
CA TRP A 94 7.48 5.09 1.18
C TRP A 94 6.07 5.09 0.61
N ILE A 95 5.73 4.11 -0.23
CA ILE A 95 4.39 4.00 -0.85
C ILE A 95 3.33 3.73 0.22
N ASN A 96 3.62 2.82 1.16
CA ASN A 96 2.69 2.43 2.22
C ASN A 96 2.85 3.25 3.50
N LEU A 97 3.50 4.43 3.43
CA LEU A 97 3.76 5.22 4.62
C LEU A 97 2.46 5.86 5.12
N SER A 98 2.21 5.73 6.42
CA SER A 98 1.14 6.42 7.12
C SER A 98 1.69 7.05 8.40
N GLY A 99 0.97 8.04 8.91
CA GLY A 99 1.39 8.77 10.10
C GLY A 99 0.24 9.49 10.76
N THR A 100 0.49 10.03 11.94
CA THR A 100 -0.51 10.77 12.71
C THR A 100 -0.72 12.14 12.08
N GLU A 101 -1.97 12.48 11.77
CA GLU A 101 -2.35 13.80 11.25
C GLU A 101 -2.02 14.89 12.26
N ILE A 102 -1.48 15.99 11.76
CA ILE A 102 -1.14 17.17 12.53
C ILE A 102 -2.09 18.29 12.13
N ASP A 103 -2.80 18.82 13.13
CA ASP A 103 -3.65 19.98 12.94
C ASP A 103 -2.85 21.28 12.70
N THR A 104 -3.55 22.31 12.21
CA THR A 104 -2.92 23.59 11.87
C THR A 104 -2.27 24.28 13.07
N ASP A 105 -2.86 24.19 14.27
CA ASP A 105 -2.32 24.81 15.49
C ASP A 105 -0.97 24.19 15.89
N THR A 106 -0.88 22.87 15.81
CA THR A 106 0.34 22.11 16.06
C THR A 106 1.37 22.40 14.97
N TYR A 107 0.98 22.47 13.71
CA TYR A 107 1.87 22.85 12.61
C TYR A 107 2.46 24.25 12.80
N ASP A 108 1.64 25.24 13.19
CA ASP A 108 2.10 26.62 13.41
C ASP A 108 3.12 26.73 14.54
N LYS A 109 3.00 25.89 15.58
CA LYS A 109 3.99 25.76 16.66
C LYS A 109 5.31 25.15 16.16
N LEU A 110 5.26 24.23 15.19
CA LEU A 110 6.45 23.57 14.62
C LEU A 110 7.16 24.44 13.58
N LYS A 111 6.42 25.29 12.86
CA LYS A 111 6.91 26.14 11.75
C LYS A 111 8.24 26.86 12.01
N PRO A 112 8.51 27.47 13.19
CA PRO A 112 9.80 28.14 13.45
C PRO A 112 11.02 27.19 13.46
N GLY A 113 10.79 25.90 13.72
CA GLY A 113 11.82 24.86 13.74
C GLY A 113 11.99 24.12 12.41
N LEU A 114 11.09 24.32 11.45
CA LEU A 114 11.16 23.66 10.15
C LEU A 114 12.24 24.31 9.29
N ARG A 115 13.36 23.60 9.14
CA ARG A 115 14.49 23.99 8.30
C ARG A 115 14.69 22.95 7.21
N ASP A 116 15.23 23.38 6.08
CA ASP A 116 15.65 22.52 4.98
C ASP A 116 14.54 21.61 4.44
N PRO A 117 13.47 22.17 3.84
CA PRO A 117 12.45 21.37 3.18
C PRO A 117 13.06 20.52 2.06
N ALA A 118 12.65 19.26 2.01
CA ALA A 118 12.96 18.37 0.91
C ALA A 118 11.67 17.93 0.21
N THR A 119 11.75 17.69 -1.09
CA THR A 119 10.61 17.30 -1.90
C THR A 119 10.85 15.91 -2.49
N LEU A 120 9.92 15.00 -2.21
CA LEU A 120 9.79 13.73 -2.93
C LEU A 120 8.84 13.96 -4.10
N VAL A 121 9.29 13.65 -5.31
CA VAL A 121 8.47 13.66 -6.52
C VAL A 121 8.09 12.22 -6.87
N VAL A 122 6.79 11.94 -6.86
CA VAL A 122 6.21 10.65 -7.24
C VAL A 122 5.80 10.74 -8.70
N ASP A 123 6.57 10.10 -9.56
CA ASP A 123 6.31 9.99 -10.98
C ASP A 123 5.22 8.94 -11.24
N ARG A 124 4.18 9.30 -11.98
CA ARG A 124 3.00 8.46 -12.27
C ARG A 124 2.85 8.17 -13.77
N GLY A 125 3.87 8.47 -14.57
CA GLY A 125 3.84 8.32 -16.03
C GLY A 125 3.57 9.63 -16.76
N GLU A 126 3.75 9.61 -18.09
CA GLU A 126 3.84 10.84 -18.90
C GLU A 126 2.55 11.66 -18.98
N SER A 127 1.38 11.03 -18.82
CA SER A 127 0.08 11.69 -18.94
C SER A 127 -0.53 12.13 -17.61
N VAL A 128 0.14 11.85 -16.48
CA VAL A 128 -0.38 12.09 -15.14
C VAL A 128 0.55 13.03 -14.40
N GLU A 129 -0.01 14.10 -13.80
CA GLU A 129 0.80 15.05 -13.06
C GLU A 129 1.51 14.35 -11.88
N PRO A 130 2.82 14.56 -11.68
CA PRO A 130 3.54 13.93 -10.58
C PRO A 130 3.08 14.51 -9.24
N LEU A 131 2.99 13.65 -8.22
CA LEU A 131 2.72 14.12 -6.87
C LEU A 131 4.00 14.70 -6.27
N ARG A 132 3.88 15.83 -5.57
CA ARG A 132 5.00 16.49 -4.90
C ARG A 132 4.72 16.51 -3.42
N LEU A 133 5.50 15.75 -2.68
CA LEU A 133 5.35 15.58 -1.23
C LEU A 133 6.50 16.29 -0.55
N THR A 134 6.20 17.22 0.35
CA THR A 134 7.22 17.97 1.09
C THR A 134 7.47 17.27 2.42
N TYR A 135 8.73 17.10 2.81
CA TYR A 135 9.08 16.53 4.11
C TYR A 135 10.17 17.34 4.80
N TYR A 136 10.10 17.33 6.13
CA TYR A 136 11.08 17.92 7.04
C TYR A 136 11.60 16.85 7.99
N GLN A 137 12.90 16.90 8.25
CA GLN A 137 13.54 16.06 9.26
C GLN A 137 13.59 16.84 10.57
N LEU A 138 12.85 16.39 11.59
CA LEU A 138 12.98 16.90 12.96
C LEU A 138 13.77 15.89 13.82
N PRO A 139 14.29 16.30 14.99
CA PRO A 139 15.06 15.40 15.85
C PRO A 139 14.31 14.16 16.34
N GLN A 140 12.98 14.24 16.48
CA GLN A 140 12.15 13.17 17.06
C GLN A 140 11.30 12.43 16.04
N PHE A 141 10.92 13.08 14.95
CA PHE A 141 10.00 12.54 13.94
C PHE A 141 10.21 13.23 12.60
N TRP A 142 9.60 12.68 11.56
CA TRP A 142 9.52 13.30 10.24
C TRP A 142 8.16 13.97 10.09
N LEU A 143 8.16 15.21 9.62
CA LEU A 143 6.94 15.92 9.25
C LEU A 143 6.79 15.84 7.74
N ILE A 144 5.71 15.24 7.24
CA ILE A 144 5.52 15.01 5.80
C ILE A 144 4.16 15.54 5.38
N GLN A 145 4.11 16.23 4.25
CA GLN A 145 2.89 16.66 3.60
C GLN A 145 2.45 15.59 2.60
N ASN A 146 1.20 15.13 2.72
CA ASN A 146 0.61 14.19 1.77
C ASN A 146 0.08 14.90 0.51
N TRP A 147 -0.50 14.12 -0.40
CA TRP A 147 -1.07 14.62 -1.66
C TRP A 147 -2.30 15.54 -1.50
N GLU A 148 -2.95 15.53 -0.33
CA GLU A 148 -4.12 16.36 0.00
C GLU A 148 -3.73 17.64 0.74
N ASN A 149 -2.44 17.98 0.77
CA ASN A 149 -1.87 19.08 1.54
C ASN A 149 -2.05 18.97 3.06
N ARG A 150 -2.30 17.75 3.58
CA ARG A 150 -2.38 17.47 5.02
C ARG A 150 -1.03 17.05 5.56
N TRP A 151 -0.75 17.44 6.80
CA TRP A 151 0.53 17.15 7.46
C TRP A 151 0.41 15.90 8.31
N LEU A 152 1.39 15.01 8.21
CA LEU A 152 1.50 13.83 9.05
C LEU A 152 2.87 13.74 9.74
N ALA A 153 2.86 13.30 10.99
CA ALA A 153 4.03 12.93 11.76
C ALA A 153 4.34 11.45 11.60
N VAL A 154 5.60 11.14 11.30
CA VAL A 154 6.12 9.77 11.23
C VAL A 154 7.27 9.61 12.21
N SER A 155 7.05 8.79 13.24
CA SER A 155 8.06 8.45 14.25
C SER A 155 8.64 7.07 13.94
N VAL A 156 9.70 7.05 13.13
CA VAL A 156 10.43 5.84 12.74
C VAL A 156 11.92 6.03 12.96
N ASP A 157 12.67 4.93 12.99
CA ASP A 157 14.13 4.99 13.04
C ASP A 157 14.67 5.86 11.88
N PRO A 158 15.70 6.68 12.09
CA PRO A 158 16.27 7.52 11.03
C PRO A 158 16.69 6.74 9.78
N ASN A 159 17.14 5.49 9.95
CA ASN A 159 17.52 4.62 8.84
C ASN A 159 16.32 3.93 8.19
N TYR A 160 15.10 4.08 8.71
CA TYR A 160 13.92 3.45 8.14
C TYR A 160 13.54 4.05 6.79
N LEU A 161 13.48 5.39 6.72
CA LEU A 161 13.13 6.15 5.51
C LEU A 161 14.35 6.45 4.63
N PHE A 162 15.56 6.45 5.22
CA PHE A 162 16.82 6.74 4.53
C PHE A 162 17.92 5.75 4.93
N PRO A 163 17.81 4.47 4.50
CA PRO A 163 18.75 3.39 4.81
C PRO A 163 20.00 3.48 3.93
N PHE A 164 20.79 4.54 4.09
CA PHE A 164 22.06 4.66 3.38
C PHE A 164 23.11 3.78 4.06
N ALA A 165 23.80 2.94 3.28
CA ALA A 165 24.96 2.25 3.81
C ALA A 165 26.02 3.30 4.19
N ASN A 166 26.43 3.35 5.46
CA ASN A 166 27.51 4.21 5.91
C ASN A 166 28.71 4.00 4.97
N GLN A 167 29.16 5.07 4.32
CA GLN A 167 30.44 5.06 3.63
C GLN A 167 31.51 5.20 4.72
N ASN A 168 31.96 4.06 5.25
CA ASN A 168 33.26 3.99 5.88
C ASN A 168 34.34 3.91 4.80
#